data_AF-A0A4Z0NK94-F1
#
_entry.id   AF-A0A4Z0NK94-F1
#
_cell.length_a   1.000
_cell.length_b   1.000
_cell.length_c   1.000
_cell.angle_alpha   90.00
_cell.angle_beta   90.00
_cell.angle_gamma   90.00
#
_symmetry.space_group_name_H-M   'P 1'
#
loop_
_entity.id
_entity.type
_entity.pdbx_description
1 polymer ?
#
loop_
_entity_poly.entity_id
_entity_poly.type
_entity_poly.pdbx_seq_one_letter_code
_entity_poly.pdbx_strand_id
1 'polypeptide(L)'
;MFQQQNDWETRENAFAAFAMGPLTDFWRQREEAEFIGVGNIPVRFVRFRNDSNDRTIVICPGRIESYVKYAELEYDLFHLGFDSFIIAV
;
A
#
# COMPACT_ATOMS: atom_id res chain seq x y z
N MET A 1 -19.57 -2.37 8.17
CA MET A 1 -19.65 -3.83 7.99
C MET A 1 -18.67 -4.19 6.89
N PHE A 2 -17.64 -4.99 7.18
CA PHE A 2 -16.65 -5.44 6.20
C PHE A 2 -17.30 -6.49 5.30
N GLN A 3 -17.74 -6.07 4.13
CA GLN A 3 -18.31 -6.94 3.13
C GLN A 3 -17.26 -7.20 2.05
N GLN A 4 -16.13 -7.80 2.44
CA GLN A 4 -15.20 -8.37 1.49
C GLN A 4 -15.63 -9.82 1.26
N GLN A 5 -16.09 -10.08 0.04
CA GLN A 5 -16.43 -11.40 -0.46
C GLN A 5 -15.21 -12.34 -0.34
N ASN A 6 -15.47 -13.64 -0.27
CA ASN A 6 -14.51 -14.76 -0.11
C ASN A 6 -13.38 -14.83 -1.17
N ASP A 7 -13.21 -13.81 -2.01
CA ASP A 7 -12.18 -13.74 -3.05
C ASP A 7 -10.77 -13.91 -2.49
N TRP A 8 -10.51 -13.45 -1.25
CA TRP A 8 -9.20 -13.61 -0.60
C TRP A 8 -8.76 -15.08 -0.50
N GLU A 9 -9.69 -16.02 -0.26
CA GLU A 9 -9.38 -17.45 -0.10
C GLU A 9 -8.95 -18.09 -1.44
N THR A 10 -9.40 -17.52 -2.55
CA THR A 10 -9.16 -18.06 -3.90
C THR A 10 -8.18 -17.23 -4.73
N ARG A 11 -7.83 -16.02 -4.27
CA ARG A 11 -6.96 -15.06 -4.99
C ARG A 11 -5.62 -15.67 -5.36
N GLU A 12 -5.04 -16.48 -4.47
CA GLU A 12 -3.74 -17.13 -4.69
C GLU A 12 -3.73 -18.00 -5.96
N ASN A 13 -4.82 -18.73 -6.23
CA ASN A 13 -4.94 -19.57 -7.43
C ASN A 13 -4.92 -18.75 -8.74
N ALA A 14 -5.29 -17.46 -8.67
CA ALA A 14 -5.32 -16.53 -9.79
C ALA A 14 -4.32 -15.38 -9.60
N PHE A 15 -3.29 -15.56 -8.77
CA PHE A 15 -2.41 -14.46 -8.35
C PHE A 15 -1.75 -13.75 -9.53
N ALA A 16 -1.30 -14.48 -10.56
CA ALA A 16 -0.70 -13.87 -11.74
C ALA A 16 -1.66 -12.90 -12.46
N ALA A 17 -2.93 -13.27 -12.60
CA ALA A 17 -3.94 -12.41 -13.22
C ALA A 17 -4.26 -11.21 -12.34
N PHE A 18 -4.37 -11.41 -11.02
CA PHE A 18 -4.56 -10.33 -10.04
C PHE A 18 -3.38 -9.34 -10.05
N ALA A 19 -2.16 -9.85 -9.99
CA ALA A 19 -0.94 -9.07 -9.94
C ALA A 19 -0.76 -8.21 -11.21
N MET A 20 -1.00 -8.79 -12.39
CA MET A 20 -0.85 -8.08 -13.67
C MET A 20 -2.01 -7.15 -14.02
N GLY A 21 -3.20 -7.34 -13.43
CA GLY A 21 -4.37 -6.51 -13.66
C GLY A 21 -4.62 -5.55 -12.49
N PRO A 22 -5.62 -5.84 -11.64
CA PRO A 22 -6.11 -4.91 -10.63
C PRO A 22 -5.03 -4.40 -9.68
N LEU A 23 -4.09 -5.25 -9.26
CA LEU A 23 -3.01 -4.81 -8.36
C LEU A 23 -2.06 -3.83 -9.04
N THR A 24 -1.67 -4.11 -10.29
CA THR A 24 -0.79 -3.21 -11.05
C THR A 24 -1.48 -1.88 -11.33
N ASP A 25 -2.76 -1.90 -11.70
CA ASP A 25 -3.53 -0.68 -11.98
C ASP A 25 -3.72 0.17 -10.73
N PHE A 26 -4.01 -0.45 -9.59
CA PHE A 26 -4.04 0.22 -8.29
C PHE A 26 -2.68 0.82 -7.94
N TRP A 27 -1.61 0.03 -8.04
CA TRP A 27 -0.26 0.46 -7.64
C TRP A 27 0.28 1.64 -8.46
N ARG A 28 -0.18 1.80 -9.71
CA ARG A 28 0.15 2.97 -10.54
C ARG A 28 -0.42 4.28 -10.02
N GLN A 29 -1.44 4.24 -9.17
CA GLN A 29 -2.11 5.42 -8.60
C GLN A 29 -1.44 5.94 -7.33
N ARG A 30 -0.40 5.25 -6.86
CA ARG A 30 0.31 5.61 -5.63
C ARG A 30 0.85 7.03 -5.69
N GLU A 31 0.75 7.76 -4.59
CA GLU A 31 1.40 9.06 -4.45
C GLU A 31 2.80 8.87 -3.86
N GLU A 32 3.84 9.31 -4.57
CA GLU A 32 5.21 9.37 -4.05
C GLU A 32 5.53 10.77 -3.55
N ALA A 33 6.13 10.86 -2.37
CA ALA A 33 6.53 12.12 -1.77
C ALA A 33 7.76 11.92 -0.86
N GLU A 34 8.29 13.03 -0.34
CA GLU A 34 9.40 13.01 0.60
C GLU A 34 9.24 14.07 1.68
N PHE A 35 9.91 13.86 2.80
CA PHE A 35 10.09 14.84 3.86
C PHE A 35 11.54 14.83 4.33
N ILE A 36 11.97 15.93 4.97
CA ILE A 36 13.32 16.02 5.53
C ILE A 36 13.33 15.40 6.92
N GLY A 37 14.08 14.31 7.06
CA GLY A 37 14.29 13.61 8.32
C GLY A 37 15.44 14.18 9.15
N VAL A 38 15.78 13.46 10.22
CA VAL A 38 16.89 13.80 11.13
C VAL A 38 18.21 13.83 10.35
N GLY A 39 19.04 14.84 10.62
CA GLY A 39 20.33 15.01 9.93
C GLY A 39 20.20 15.56 8.51
N ASN A 40 19.05 16.16 8.16
CA ASN A 40 18.78 16.71 6.83
C ASN A 40 18.81 15.65 5.72
N ILE A 41 18.42 14.41 6.07
CA ILE A 41 18.35 13.29 5.15
C ILE A 41 16.94 13.24 4.55
N PRO A 42 16.77 13.27 3.22
CA PRO A 42 15.46 13.10 2.62
C PRO A 42 14.94 11.67 2.87
N VAL A 43 13.73 11.57 3.38
CA VAL A 43 13.02 10.31 3.60
C VAL A 43 11.86 10.25 2.62
N ARG A 44 11.83 9.22 1.79
CA ARG A 44 10.79 9.04 0.77
C ARG A 44 9.67 8.19 1.33
N PHE A 45 8.48 8.39 0.82
CA PHE A 45 7.35 7.53 1.17
C PHE A 45 6.38 7.42 0.02
N VAL A 46 5.59 6.35 0.08
CA VAL A 46 4.42 6.13 -0.76
C VAL A 46 3.18 6.24 0.11
N ARG A 47 2.10 6.80 -0.42
CA ARG A 47 0.80 6.80 0.26
C ARG A 47 -0.38 6.51 -0.67
N PHE A 48 -1.44 6.00 -0.07
CA PHE A 48 -2.79 5.99 -0.63
C PHE A 48 -3.73 6.68 0.37
N ARG A 49 -4.61 7.54 -0.15
CA ARG A 49 -5.58 8.27 0.66
C ARG A 49 -6.94 8.31 -0.01
N ASN A 50 -7.99 8.31 0.80
CA ASN A 50 -9.35 8.57 0.35
C ASN A 50 -10.04 9.44 1.40
N ASP A 51 -10.74 10.49 0.96
CA ASP A 51 -11.48 11.40 1.85
C ASP A 51 -12.54 10.69 2.72
N SER A 52 -12.97 9.49 2.31
CA SER A 52 -13.90 8.65 3.09
C SER A 52 -13.24 7.83 4.21
N ASN A 53 -11.91 7.74 4.24
CA ASN A 53 -11.18 6.95 5.24
C ASN A 53 -10.94 7.76 6.51
N ASP A 54 -11.11 7.14 7.68
CA ASP A 54 -10.97 7.77 9.00
C ASP A 54 -9.83 7.20 9.84
N ARG A 55 -9.10 6.22 9.32
CA ARG A 55 -8.01 5.51 10.00
C ARG A 55 -6.79 5.44 9.12
N THR A 56 -5.61 5.53 9.74
CA THR A 56 -4.32 5.52 9.04
C THR A 56 -3.41 4.43 9.59
N ILE A 57 -2.72 3.75 8.69
CA ILE A 57 -1.66 2.78 9.00
C ILE A 57 -0.32 3.29 8.47
N VAL A 58 0.73 3.18 9.29
CA VAL A 58 2.10 3.48 8.87
C VAL A 58 2.88 2.17 8.82
N ILE A 59 3.46 1.87 7.67
CA ILE A 59 4.31 0.72 7.44
C ILE A 59 5.76 1.17 7.42
N CYS A 60 6.56 0.54 8.27
CA CYS A 60 8.00 0.71 8.34
C CYS A 60 8.67 -0.54 7.73
N PRO A 61 9.16 -0.47 6.49
CA PRO A 61 9.88 -1.57 5.84
C PRO A 61 11.07 -2.06 6.66
N GLY A 62 11.38 -3.34 6.50
CA GLY A 62 12.61 -3.93 7.03
C GLY A 62 13.87 -3.41 6.33
N ARG A 63 15.03 -3.77 6.87
CA ARG A 63 16.32 -3.44 6.26
C ARG A 63 16.40 -4.06 4.86
N ILE A 64 16.79 -3.27 3.86
CA ILE A 64 16.94 -3.67 2.44
C ILE A 64 15.59 -3.96 1.74
N GLU A 65 14.46 -3.60 2.35
CA GLU A 65 13.15 -3.78 1.71
C GLU A 65 12.70 -2.50 0.99
N SER A 66 12.16 -2.66 -0.22
CA SER A 66 11.55 -1.56 -0.97
C SER A 66 10.05 -1.50 -0.71
N TYR A 67 9.47 -0.30 -0.78
CA TYR A 67 8.03 -0.09 -0.66
C TYR A 67 7.21 -0.89 -1.69
N VAL A 68 7.81 -1.25 -2.84
CA VAL A 68 7.14 -2.05 -3.89
C VAL A 68 6.71 -3.43 -3.38
N LYS A 69 7.44 -3.98 -2.38
CA LYS A 69 7.11 -5.25 -1.75
C LYS A 69 5.70 -5.27 -1.12
N TYR A 70 5.20 -4.10 -0.73
CA TYR A 70 3.97 -3.97 0.04
C TYR A 70 2.72 -3.69 -0.83
N ALA A 71 2.84 -3.71 -2.17
CA ALA A 71 1.73 -3.32 -3.05
C ALA A 71 0.42 -4.09 -2.79
N GLU A 72 0.49 -5.41 -2.53
CA GLU A 72 -0.70 -6.21 -2.21
C GLU A 72 -1.30 -5.86 -0.85
N LEU A 73 -0.46 -5.65 0.17
CA LEU A 73 -0.92 -5.21 1.49
C LEU A 73 -1.63 -3.86 1.40
N GLU A 74 -1.06 -2.92 0.64
CA GLU A 74 -1.65 -1.61 0.37
C GLU A 74 -3.01 -1.71 -0.31
N TYR A 75 -3.12 -2.59 -1.32
CA TYR A 75 -4.38 -2.87 -1.98
C TYR A 75 -5.44 -3.30 -0.97
N ASP A 76 -5.13 -4.25 -0.10
CA ASP A 76 -6.09 -4.77 0.87
C ASP A 76 -6.46 -3.72 1.92
N LEU A 77 -5.50 -3.00 2.48
CA LEU A 77 -5.74 -1.96 3.48
C LEU A 77 -6.60 -0.81 2.92
N PHE A 78 -6.33 -0.38 1.69
CA PHE A 78 -7.11 0.67 1.04
C PHE A 78 -8.58 0.26 0.86
N HIS A 79 -8.83 -0.98 0.41
CA HIS A 79 -10.20 -1.50 0.27
C HIS A 79 -10.88 -1.78 1.63
N LEU A 80 -10.12 -1.92 2.71
CA LEU A 80 -10.63 -2.00 4.08
C LEU A 80 -10.92 -0.61 4.69
N GLY A 81 -10.70 0.47 3.95
CA GLY A 81 -10.99 1.84 4.36
C GLY A 81 -9.90 2.47 5.23
N PHE A 82 -8.63 2.09 5.01
CA PHE A 82 -7.49 2.73 5.64
C PHE A 82 -6.75 3.62 4.65
N ASP A 83 -6.34 4.79 5.13
CA ASP A 83 -5.20 5.49 4.56
C ASP A 83 -3.91 4.80 4.99
N SER A 84 -2.89 4.87 4.14
CA SER A 84 -1.65 4.13 4.35
C SER A 84 -0.43 4.93 3.91
N PHE A 85 0.67 4.72 4.63
CA PHE A 85 1.97 5.34 4.36
C PHE A 85 3.07 4.29 4.50
N ILE A 86 3.88 4.09 3.46
CA ILE A 86 5.08 3.25 3.52
C ILE A 86 6.30 4.15 3.50
N ILE A 87 7.05 4.19 4.60
CA ILE A 87 8.21 5.06 4.76
C ILE A 87 9.47 4.32 4.33
N ALA A 88 10.14 4.76 3.27
CA ALA A 88 11.40 4.21 2.81
C ALA A 88 12.54 5.23 3.02
N VAL A 89 13.58 4.82 3.74
CA VAL A 89 14.83 5.58 3.93
C VAL A 89 15.88 5.06 2.97
#